data_AF-A0A3B5YSZ9-F1
#
_entry.id   AF-A0A3B5YSZ9-F1
#
_cell.length_a   1.000
_cell.length_b   1.000
_cell.length_c   1.000
_cell.angle_alpha   90.00
_cell.angle_beta   90.00
_cell.angle_gamma   90.00
#
_symmetry.space_group_name_H-M   'P 1'
#
loop_
_entity.id
_entity.type
_entity.pdbx_description
1 polymer ?
#
loop_
_entity_poly.entity_id
_entity_poly.type
_entity_poly.pdbx_seq_one_letter_code
_entity_poly.pdbx_strand_id
1 'polypeptide(L)'
;MQLSITLVQLWNEWEIRLLVLLSFTLQLFLFFTGGRRRRSSNKLLRFSIWLAYLGADMIAFYTLGQISRLGDSINSRDPFTGTMSLAFFWAPFLLVHLGGQDTITAFSSEDNNLWLRHFLNLLVEVSLALYVFWKSMGNNNQLLVPAMFVFVSGIIKYWERIWALKYGSKTDLNSTTSNYENNQLPLLSVEQDRYCDIVCYALRTARYIRGFLAGRATFQMGHEIRFTLVEYFGRFAEHGAKLKIIEMELAIIYDDLYTKAVLFRTWTGSIFRCVVHISTVVAFVLFYANRKESYSRVDIAVTYALLIGSTFMELVSIIMAMVSPWAWAFLKARNFHWLTNLFWSIFNIVQPEKRLWWSDSMGQYNLLRSIF
;
A
#
# COMPACT_ATOMS: atom_id res chain seq x y z
N MET A 1 -44.81 11.50 -15.43
CA MET A 1 -44.14 10.17 -15.47
C MET A 1 -42.82 10.21 -16.24
N GLN A 2 -42.73 10.80 -17.43
CA GLN A 2 -41.43 10.95 -18.15
C GLN A 2 -40.43 11.88 -17.44
N LEU A 3 -40.89 12.99 -16.86
CA LEU A 3 -40.05 13.92 -16.09
C LEU A 3 -39.47 13.28 -14.80
N SER A 4 -40.20 12.38 -14.16
CA SER A 4 -39.70 11.69 -12.96
C SER A 4 -38.64 10.64 -13.30
N ILE A 5 -38.81 9.90 -14.40
CA ILE A 5 -37.85 8.88 -14.84
C ILE A 5 -36.51 9.52 -15.25
N THR A 6 -36.57 10.69 -15.90
CA THR A 6 -35.39 11.41 -16.38
C THR A 6 -34.59 12.08 -15.26
N LEU A 7 -35.26 12.65 -14.25
CA LEU A 7 -34.59 13.18 -13.06
C LEU A 7 -33.86 12.09 -12.26
N VAL A 8 -34.46 10.89 -12.17
CA VAL A 8 -33.83 9.74 -11.50
C VAL A 8 -32.57 9.28 -12.24
N GLN A 9 -32.57 9.28 -13.57
CA GLN A 9 -31.39 8.93 -14.37
C GLN A 9 -30.24 9.93 -14.18
N LEU A 10 -30.53 11.22 -14.26
CA LEU A 10 -29.55 12.28 -14.00
C LEU A 10 -28.97 12.19 -12.58
N TRP A 11 -29.82 11.95 -11.58
CA TRP A 11 -29.38 11.77 -10.20
C TRP A 11 -28.41 10.59 -10.07
N ASN A 12 -28.73 9.44 -10.66
CA ASN A 12 -27.88 8.24 -10.60
C ASN A 12 -26.51 8.47 -11.26
N GLU A 13 -26.43 9.20 -12.38
CA GLU A 13 -25.14 9.51 -13.01
C GLU A 13 -24.26 10.41 -12.15
N TRP A 14 -24.85 11.47 -11.59
CA TRP A 14 -24.14 12.38 -10.68
C TRP A 14 -23.71 11.67 -9.40
N GLU A 15 -24.54 10.78 -8.89
CA GLU A 15 -24.23 9.95 -7.73
C GLU A 15 -22.97 9.11 -7.98
N ILE A 16 -22.87 8.39 -9.10
CA ILE A 16 -21.67 7.58 -9.43
C ILE A 16 -20.43 8.48 -9.53
N ARG A 17 -20.51 9.62 -10.22
CA ARG A 17 -19.39 10.57 -10.35
C ARG A 17 -18.90 11.04 -8.97
N LEU A 18 -19.83 11.45 -8.10
CA LEU A 18 -19.51 11.93 -6.76
C LEU A 18 -18.90 10.83 -5.90
N LEU A 19 -19.42 9.60 -5.96
CA LEU A 19 -18.90 8.48 -5.19
C LEU A 19 -17.50 8.05 -5.63
N VAL A 20 -17.22 8.04 -6.95
CA VAL A 20 -15.87 7.76 -7.47
C VAL A 20 -14.86 8.82 -6.99
N LEU A 21 -15.22 10.11 -7.06
CA LEU A 21 -14.38 11.19 -6.57
C LEU A 21 -14.20 11.16 -5.05
N LEU A 22 -15.25 10.83 -4.31
CA LEU A 22 -15.19 10.67 -2.86
C LEU A 22 -14.26 9.51 -2.49
N SER A 23 -14.39 8.37 -3.16
CA SER A 23 -13.49 7.22 -3.00
C SER A 23 -12.04 7.64 -3.22
N PHE A 24 -11.74 8.31 -4.33
CA PHE A 24 -10.41 8.82 -4.64
C PHE A 24 -9.89 9.84 -3.61
N THR A 25 -10.76 10.71 -3.09
CA THR A 25 -10.39 11.70 -2.08
C THR A 25 -10.02 11.04 -0.75
N LEU A 26 -10.78 10.02 -0.33
CA LEU A 26 -10.45 9.24 0.87
C LEU A 26 -9.10 8.52 0.71
N GLN A 27 -8.80 8.07 -0.50
CA GLN A 27 -7.52 7.42 -0.82
C GLN A 27 -6.34 8.38 -0.67
N LEU A 28 -6.43 9.56 -1.28
CA LEU A 28 -5.41 10.61 -1.13
C LEU A 28 -5.25 11.00 0.34
N PHE A 29 -6.37 11.17 1.05
CA PHE A 29 -6.36 11.48 2.47
C PHE A 29 -5.62 10.40 3.28
N LEU A 30 -5.94 9.12 3.08
CA LEU A 30 -5.27 8.01 3.76
C LEU A 30 -3.79 7.89 3.39
N PHE A 31 -3.44 8.15 2.14
CA PHE A 31 -2.05 8.12 1.68
C PHE A 31 -1.18 9.09 2.48
N PHE A 32 -1.59 10.37 2.56
CA PHE A 32 -0.85 11.39 3.28
C PHE A 32 -0.98 11.27 4.80
N THR A 33 -2.16 10.96 5.33
CA THR A 33 -2.37 10.91 6.78
C THR A 33 -1.86 9.62 7.41
N GLY A 34 -1.79 8.51 6.67
CA GLY A 34 -1.21 7.24 7.10
C GLY A 34 0.25 7.39 7.54
N GLY A 35 1.07 8.08 6.74
CA GLY A 35 2.47 8.36 7.10
C GLY A 35 2.59 9.31 8.32
N ARG A 36 1.63 10.22 8.50
CA ARG A 36 1.60 11.15 9.65
C ARG A 36 1.11 10.48 10.95
N ARG A 37 0.32 9.40 10.87
CA ARG A 37 -0.20 8.65 12.03
C ARG A 37 0.91 8.26 13.00
N ARG A 38 2.05 7.86 12.45
CA ARG A 38 3.22 7.38 13.20
C ARG A 38 3.91 8.45 14.05
N ARG A 39 3.72 9.74 13.73
CA ARG A 39 4.40 10.87 14.36
C ARG A 39 3.45 11.85 15.07
N SER A 40 2.17 11.49 15.19
CA SER A 40 1.14 12.39 15.70
C SER A 40 0.26 11.70 16.74
N SER A 41 0.20 12.29 17.93
CA SER A 41 -0.67 11.86 19.04
C SER A 41 -2.08 12.48 18.98
N ASN A 42 -2.38 13.29 17.95
CA ASN A 42 -3.66 13.99 17.84
C ASN A 42 -4.85 13.02 17.68
N LYS A 43 -5.77 13.05 18.64
CA LYS A 43 -6.98 12.20 18.68
C LYS A 43 -7.91 12.46 17.49
N LEU A 44 -8.08 13.72 17.07
CA LEU A 44 -8.95 14.07 15.95
C LEU A 44 -8.42 13.49 14.64
N LEU A 45 -7.10 13.64 14.40
CA LEU A 45 -6.46 13.04 13.22
C LEU A 45 -6.68 11.52 13.19
N ARG A 46 -6.50 10.85 14.32
CA ARG A 46 -6.72 9.40 14.42
C ARG A 46 -8.17 9.00 14.17
N PHE A 47 -9.13 9.74 14.71
CA PHE A 47 -10.56 9.50 14.45
C PHE A 47 -10.89 9.71 12.98
N SER A 48 -10.37 10.76 12.34
CA SER A 48 -10.55 11.00 10.91
C SER A 48 -9.91 9.90 10.05
N ILE A 49 -8.71 9.42 10.39
CA ILE A 49 -8.06 8.28 9.71
C ILE A 49 -8.90 7.02 9.85
N TRP A 50 -9.41 6.74 11.05
CA TRP A 50 -10.26 5.58 11.32
C TRP A 50 -11.53 5.63 10.48
N LEU A 51 -12.21 6.77 10.45
CA LEU A 51 -13.42 6.96 9.66
C LEU A 51 -13.14 6.80 8.16
N ALA A 52 -12.06 7.42 7.66
CA ALA A 52 -11.67 7.30 6.26
C ALA A 52 -11.28 5.87 5.88
N TYR A 53 -10.58 5.15 6.76
CA TYR A 53 -10.20 3.75 6.56
C TYR A 53 -11.41 2.85 6.41
N LEU A 54 -12.41 2.98 7.30
CA LEU A 54 -13.66 2.21 7.19
C LEU A 54 -14.47 2.63 5.96
N GLY A 55 -14.56 3.93 5.70
CA GLY A 55 -15.35 4.47 4.59
C GLY A 55 -14.80 4.14 3.21
N ALA A 56 -13.48 4.10 3.04
CA ALA A 56 -12.83 3.93 1.74
C ALA A 56 -13.25 2.63 1.04
N ASP A 57 -13.18 1.50 1.74
CA ASP A 57 -13.56 0.20 1.19
C ASP A 57 -15.08 0.13 0.93
N MET A 58 -15.89 0.63 1.85
CA MET A 58 -17.35 0.62 1.72
C MET A 58 -17.81 1.42 0.50
N ILE A 59 -17.30 2.64 0.33
CA ILE A 59 -17.67 3.52 -0.79
C ILE A 59 -17.21 2.91 -2.11
N ALA A 60 -15.99 2.39 -2.18
CA ALA A 60 -15.49 1.81 -3.41
C ALA A 60 -16.29 0.57 -3.84
N PHE A 61 -16.58 -0.35 -2.91
CA PHE A 61 -17.41 -1.53 -3.16
C PHE A 61 -18.83 -1.17 -3.58
N TYR A 62 -19.47 -0.24 -2.85
CA TYR A 62 -20.82 0.24 -3.17
C TYR A 62 -20.89 0.84 -4.57
N THR A 63 -19.92 1.70 -4.91
CA THR A 63 -19.84 2.34 -6.23
C THR A 63 -19.65 1.31 -7.34
N LEU A 64 -18.81 0.30 -7.11
CA LEU A 64 -18.58 -0.77 -8.08
C LEU A 64 -19.86 -1.59 -8.32
N GLY A 65 -20.62 -1.88 -7.26
CA GLY A 65 -21.93 -2.52 -7.36
C GLY A 65 -22.94 -1.68 -8.16
N GLN A 66 -22.96 -0.36 -7.96
CA GLN A 66 -23.81 0.54 -8.74
C GLN A 66 -23.43 0.55 -10.22
N ILE A 67 -22.14 0.60 -10.54
CA ILE A 67 -21.65 0.53 -11.93
C ILE A 67 -22.01 -0.82 -12.55
N SER A 68 -21.87 -1.92 -11.82
CA SER A 68 -22.27 -3.26 -12.31
C SER A 68 -23.77 -3.34 -12.62
N ARG A 69 -24.62 -2.65 -11.85
CA ARG A 69 -26.08 -2.62 -12.08
C ARG A 69 -26.47 -1.90 -13.36
N LEU A 70 -25.64 -0.98 -13.86
CA LEU A 70 -25.91 -0.29 -15.13
C LEU A 70 -26.02 -1.28 -16.30
N GLY A 71 -25.28 -2.40 -16.28
CA GLY A 71 -25.39 -3.45 -17.29
C GLY A 71 -25.36 -2.89 -18.71
N ASP A 72 -26.44 -3.13 -19.47
CA ASP A 72 -26.62 -2.71 -20.86
C ASP A 72 -26.62 -1.18 -21.05
N SER A 73 -27.02 -0.42 -20.03
CA SER A 73 -27.05 1.04 -20.11
C SER A 73 -25.65 1.68 -20.20
N ILE A 74 -24.58 0.96 -19.89
CA ILE A 74 -23.19 1.43 -20.01
C ILE A 74 -22.87 1.86 -21.46
N ASN A 75 -23.44 1.16 -22.45
CA ASN A 75 -23.21 1.46 -23.86
C ASN A 75 -24.26 2.40 -24.46
N SER A 76 -25.29 2.76 -23.69
CA SER A 76 -26.34 3.67 -24.15
C SER A 76 -25.85 5.12 -24.10
N ARG A 77 -26.33 5.92 -25.05
CA ARG A 77 -26.11 7.38 -25.02
C ARG A 77 -27.14 8.00 -24.10
N ASP A 78 -26.68 8.95 -23.29
CA ASP A 78 -27.54 9.79 -22.47
C ASP A 78 -28.58 10.49 -23.39
N PRO A 79 -29.89 10.32 -23.13
CA PRO A 79 -30.95 10.95 -23.91
C PRO A 79 -30.86 12.48 -23.98
N PHE A 80 -30.23 13.13 -22.99
CA PHE A 80 -30.13 14.59 -22.90
C PHE A 80 -28.90 15.15 -23.60
N THR A 81 -27.74 14.59 -23.31
CA THR A 81 -26.48 15.11 -23.84
C THR A 81 -26.05 14.43 -25.13
N GLY A 82 -26.64 13.28 -25.47
CA GLY A 82 -26.21 12.44 -26.58
C GLY A 82 -24.83 11.81 -26.38
N THR A 83 -24.25 11.93 -25.18
CA THR A 83 -22.90 11.44 -24.85
C THR A 83 -22.95 10.07 -24.17
N MET A 84 -21.86 9.32 -24.28
CA MET A 84 -21.69 8.04 -23.60
C MET A 84 -21.06 8.25 -22.22
N SER A 85 -21.44 7.40 -21.27
CA SER A 85 -20.82 7.37 -19.94
C SER A 85 -19.46 6.66 -19.97
N LEU A 86 -18.54 7.10 -19.12
CA LEU A 86 -17.25 6.46 -18.91
C LEU A 86 -17.20 5.56 -17.66
N ALA A 87 -18.36 5.20 -17.08
CA ALA A 87 -18.43 4.44 -15.83
C ALA A 87 -17.66 3.10 -15.86
N PHE A 88 -17.59 2.43 -17.02
CA PHE A 88 -16.81 1.19 -17.16
C PHE A 88 -15.31 1.38 -16.88
N PHE A 89 -14.78 2.57 -17.16
CA PHE A 89 -13.37 2.90 -16.93
C PHE A 89 -13.08 3.14 -15.45
N TRP A 90 -14.10 3.53 -14.67
CA TRP A 90 -13.96 3.76 -13.23
C TRP A 90 -13.99 2.46 -12.41
N ALA A 91 -14.61 1.39 -12.91
CA ALA A 91 -14.62 0.09 -12.22
C ALA A 91 -13.20 -0.43 -11.89
N PRO A 92 -12.23 -0.42 -12.83
CA PRO A 92 -10.82 -0.70 -12.53
C PRO A 92 -10.19 0.24 -11.49
N PHE A 93 -10.52 1.53 -11.51
CA PHE A 93 -10.02 2.47 -10.49
C PHE A 93 -10.55 2.14 -9.10
N LEU A 94 -11.81 1.72 -9.00
CA LEU A 94 -12.37 1.26 -7.73
C LEU A 94 -11.63 0.01 -7.23
N LEU A 95 -11.19 -0.88 -8.12
CA LEU A 95 -10.34 -2.02 -7.75
C LEU A 95 -8.94 -1.58 -7.28
N VAL A 96 -8.31 -0.64 -7.98
CA VAL A 96 -7.07 0.04 -7.52
C VAL A 96 -7.28 0.66 -6.14
N HIS A 97 -8.45 1.25 -5.91
CA HIS A 97 -8.79 1.87 -4.64
C HIS A 97 -8.94 0.84 -3.52
N LEU A 98 -9.68 -0.24 -3.76
CA LEU A 98 -9.87 -1.33 -2.80
C LEU A 98 -8.56 -2.06 -2.47
N GLY A 99 -7.58 -1.98 -3.37
CA GLY A 99 -6.22 -2.38 -3.08
C GLY A 99 -5.54 -1.60 -1.96
N GLY A 100 -6.12 -0.50 -1.48
CA GLY A 100 -5.62 0.25 -0.32
C GLY A 100 -4.32 1.00 -0.56
N GLN A 101 -3.97 1.87 0.38
CA GLN A 101 -2.79 2.73 0.30
C GLN A 101 -1.56 2.07 0.91
N ASP A 102 -0.39 2.44 0.42
CA ASP A 102 0.87 1.83 0.88
C ASP A 102 1.22 2.19 2.32
N THR A 103 0.77 3.36 2.76
CA THR A 103 1.06 3.93 4.09
C THR A 103 0.15 3.38 5.18
N ILE A 104 -0.95 2.71 4.83
CA ILE A 104 -1.89 2.10 5.78
C ILE A 104 -2.59 0.90 5.16
N THR A 105 -2.24 -0.30 5.62
CA THR A 105 -2.90 -1.56 5.25
C THR A 105 -3.89 -2.03 6.29
N ALA A 106 -3.53 -1.85 7.57
CA ALA A 106 -4.32 -2.23 8.71
C ALA A 106 -4.44 -1.06 9.70
N PHE A 107 -5.63 -0.88 10.26
CA PHE A 107 -5.81 0.12 11.30
C PHE A 107 -5.41 -0.44 12.66
N SER A 108 -5.74 -1.70 12.94
CA SER A 108 -5.31 -2.44 14.12
C SER A 108 -4.68 -3.79 13.76
N SER A 109 -3.92 -4.40 14.68
CA SER A 109 -3.29 -5.71 14.45
C SER A 109 -4.30 -6.83 14.22
N GLU A 110 -5.53 -6.66 14.70
CA GLU A 110 -6.61 -7.63 14.55
C GLU A 110 -7.05 -7.72 13.08
N ASP A 111 -7.04 -6.61 12.35
CA ASP A 111 -7.41 -6.54 10.93
C ASP A 111 -6.54 -7.47 10.07
N ASN A 112 -5.26 -7.64 10.43
CA ASN A 112 -4.34 -8.53 9.71
C ASN A 112 -4.81 -9.98 9.71
N ASN A 113 -5.46 -10.44 10.79
CA ASN A 113 -5.95 -11.82 10.86
C ASN A 113 -7.17 -12.06 9.97
N LEU A 114 -7.83 -11.00 9.48
CA LEU A 114 -8.97 -11.06 8.57
C LEU A 114 -8.56 -11.05 7.08
N TRP A 115 -7.28 -11.29 6.76
CA TRP A 115 -6.78 -11.29 5.38
C TRP A 115 -7.57 -12.21 4.43
N LEU A 116 -8.10 -13.34 4.91
CA LEU A 116 -8.91 -14.25 4.10
C LEU A 116 -10.25 -13.63 3.68
N ARG A 117 -10.85 -12.78 4.53
CA ARG A 117 -12.06 -12.02 4.19
C ARG A 117 -11.75 -11.03 3.07
N HIS A 118 -10.61 -10.34 3.16
CA HIS A 118 -10.17 -9.44 2.08
C HIS A 118 -9.92 -10.19 0.77
N PHE A 119 -9.40 -11.42 0.82
CA PHE A 119 -9.26 -12.28 -0.36
C PHE A 119 -10.60 -12.69 -0.97
N LEU A 120 -11.61 -13.04 -0.16
CA LEU A 120 -12.95 -13.31 -0.67
C LEU A 120 -13.58 -12.07 -1.33
N ASN A 121 -13.45 -10.90 -0.70
CA ASN A 121 -13.90 -9.64 -1.28
C ASN A 121 -13.24 -9.36 -2.64
N LEU A 122 -11.93 -9.61 -2.76
CA LEU A 122 -11.22 -9.48 -4.03
C LEU A 122 -11.87 -10.30 -5.14
N LEU A 123 -12.20 -11.56 -4.88
CA LEU A 123 -12.81 -12.44 -5.90
C LEU A 123 -14.15 -11.88 -6.38
N VAL A 124 -14.98 -11.38 -5.46
CA VAL A 124 -16.27 -10.77 -5.79
C VAL A 124 -16.07 -9.50 -6.62
N GLU A 125 -15.16 -8.62 -6.21
CA GLU A 125 -14.92 -7.34 -6.86
C GLU A 125 -14.27 -7.48 -8.24
N VAL A 126 -13.30 -8.39 -8.38
CA VAL A 126 -12.72 -8.73 -9.68
C VAL A 126 -13.80 -9.29 -10.60
N SER A 127 -14.72 -10.11 -10.09
CA SER A 127 -15.84 -10.63 -10.88
C SER A 127 -16.79 -9.52 -11.35
N LEU A 128 -17.12 -8.56 -10.47
CA LEU A 128 -17.94 -7.39 -10.83
C LEU A 128 -17.26 -6.50 -11.88
N ALA A 129 -15.97 -6.21 -11.71
CA ALA A 129 -15.22 -5.41 -12.66
C ALA A 129 -15.05 -6.12 -14.03
N LEU A 130 -14.84 -7.45 -14.03
CA LEU A 130 -14.84 -8.26 -15.25
C LEU A 130 -16.20 -8.24 -15.94
N TYR A 131 -17.30 -8.33 -15.18
CA TYR A 131 -18.64 -8.24 -15.73
C TYR A 131 -18.89 -6.89 -16.42
N VAL A 132 -18.49 -5.79 -15.78
CA VAL A 132 -18.57 -4.43 -16.36
C VAL A 132 -17.79 -4.33 -17.67
N PHE A 133 -16.59 -4.91 -17.73
CA PHE A 133 -15.78 -4.95 -18.95
C PHE A 133 -16.38 -5.80 -20.05
N TRP A 134 -16.82 -7.02 -19.72
CA TRP A 134 -17.47 -7.90 -20.66
C TRP A 134 -18.65 -7.19 -21.33
N LYS A 135 -19.44 -6.45 -20.54
CA LYS A 135 -20.58 -5.69 -21.06
C LYS A 135 -20.16 -4.48 -21.91
N SER A 136 -19.06 -3.81 -21.58
CA SER A 136 -18.53 -2.68 -22.35
C SER A 136 -17.89 -3.10 -23.68
N MET A 137 -17.46 -4.36 -23.83
CA MET A 137 -16.77 -4.86 -25.03
C MET A 137 -17.64 -4.92 -26.30
N GLY A 138 -18.97 -4.86 -26.16
CA GLY A 138 -19.90 -4.91 -27.30
C GLY A 138 -19.86 -3.71 -28.25
N ASN A 139 -19.17 -2.63 -27.86
CA ASN A 139 -18.96 -1.44 -28.69
C ASN A 139 -17.44 -1.26 -28.82
N ASN A 140 -16.88 -1.24 -30.03
CA ASN A 140 -15.43 -1.18 -30.34
C ASN A 140 -14.74 0.08 -29.74
N ASN A 141 -14.60 0.10 -28.42
CA ASN A 141 -14.19 1.24 -27.65
C ASN A 141 -12.67 1.21 -27.52
N GLN A 142 -11.99 2.13 -28.21
CA GLN A 142 -10.53 2.33 -28.09
C GLN A 142 -10.08 2.55 -26.64
N LEU A 143 -10.99 2.99 -25.77
CA LEU A 143 -10.77 3.22 -24.33
C LEU A 143 -10.79 1.94 -23.47
N LEU A 144 -11.13 0.78 -24.03
CA LEU A 144 -11.02 -0.51 -23.32
C LEU A 144 -9.57 -0.88 -23.04
N VAL A 145 -8.66 -0.62 -23.98
CA VAL A 145 -7.23 -0.93 -23.82
C VAL A 145 -6.62 -0.20 -22.61
N PRO A 146 -6.73 1.13 -22.46
CA PRO A 146 -6.25 1.80 -21.24
C PRO A 146 -6.95 1.29 -19.98
N ALA A 147 -8.23 0.91 -20.04
CA ALA A 147 -8.94 0.36 -18.89
C ALA A 147 -8.36 -0.99 -18.43
N MET A 148 -7.97 -1.86 -19.37
CA MET A 148 -7.33 -3.14 -19.06
C MET A 148 -6.03 -2.97 -18.28
N PHE A 149 -5.20 -1.99 -18.66
CA PHE A 149 -3.98 -1.67 -17.92
C PHE A 149 -4.29 -1.24 -16.47
N VAL A 150 -5.28 -0.37 -16.26
CA VAL A 150 -5.73 0.01 -14.91
C VAL A 150 -6.28 -1.20 -14.14
N PHE A 151 -6.98 -2.11 -14.82
CA PHE A 151 -7.55 -3.30 -14.20
C PHE A 151 -6.49 -4.28 -13.72
N VAL A 152 -5.48 -4.57 -14.56
CA VAL A 152 -4.32 -5.37 -14.16
C VAL A 152 -3.61 -4.72 -12.97
N SER A 153 -3.42 -3.39 -13.01
CA SER A 153 -2.88 -2.64 -11.88
C SER A 153 -3.74 -2.80 -10.61
N GLY A 154 -5.07 -2.79 -10.74
CA GLY A 154 -5.99 -2.96 -9.63
C GLY A 154 -5.87 -4.33 -8.97
N ILE A 155 -5.81 -5.40 -9.78
CA ILE A 155 -5.60 -6.78 -9.28
C ILE A 155 -4.29 -6.87 -8.51
N ILE A 156 -3.19 -6.33 -9.07
CA ILE A 156 -1.87 -6.37 -8.43
C ILE A 156 -1.93 -5.63 -7.09
N LYS A 157 -2.42 -4.38 -7.05
CA LYS A 157 -2.48 -3.59 -5.81
C LYS A 157 -3.33 -4.22 -4.72
N TYR A 158 -4.40 -4.92 -5.10
CA TYR A 158 -5.21 -5.65 -4.14
C TYR A 158 -4.49 -6.89 -3.64
N TRP A 159 -3.86 -7.66 -4.52
CA TRP A 159 -3.02 -8.79 -4.13
C TRP A 159 -1.91 -8.38 -3.14
N GLU A 160 -1.27 -7.24 -3.41
CA GLU A 160 -0.30 -6.62 -2.51
C GLU A 160 -0.85 -6.35 -1.11
N ARG A 161 -2.10 -5.86 -0.99
CA ARG A 161 -2.78 -5.67 0.30
C ARG A 161 -2.98 -6.99 1.03
N ILE A 162 -3.46 -8.01 0.33
CA ILE A 162 -3.69 -9.34 0.91
C ILE A 162 -2.37 -9.92 1.41
N TRP A 163 -1.29 -9.79 0.64
CA TRP A 163 0.02 -10.23 1.07
C TRP A 163 0.49 -9.46 2.31
N ALA A 164 0.36 -8.14 2.33
CA ALA A 164 0.74 -7.34 3.51
C ALA A 164 -0.05 -7.75 4.77
N LEU A 165 -1.37 -7.92 4.66
CA LEU A 165 -2.22 -8.36 5.77
C LEU A 165 -1.87 -9.78 6.23
N LYS A 166 -1.69 -10.71 5.28
CA LYS A 166 -1.26 -12.07 5.58
C LYS A 166 0.08 -12.06 6.31
N TYR A 167 1.04 -11.25 5.85
CA TYR A 167 2.34 -11.11 6.51
C TYR A 167 2.21 -10.57 7.94
N GLY A 168 1.32 -9.61 8.17
CA GLY A 168 1.04 -9.08 9.51
C GLY A 168 0.21 -10.01 10.41
N SER A 169 -0.31 -11.14 9.89
CA SER A 169 -1.16 -12.08 10.62
C SER A 169 -0.36 -12.92 11.60
N LYS A 170 -0.98 -13.25 12.74
CA LYS A 170 -0.39 -14.14 13.77
C LYS A 170 0.06 -15.49 13.21
N THR A 171 -0.67 -16.02 12.23
CA THR A 171 -0.34 -17.31 11.59
C THR A 171 0.98 -17.27 10.84
N ASP A 172 1.24 -16.20 10.08
CA ASP A 172 2.49 -16.04 9.31
C ASP A 172 3.66 -15.63 10.20
N LEU A 173 3.39 -14.86 11.26
CA LEU A 173 4.37 -14.57 12.31
C LEU A 173 4.89 -15.88 12.93
N ASN A 174 3.99 -16.84 13.21
CA ASN A 174 4.36 -18.13 13.78
C ASN A 174 5.13 -19.02 12.77
N SER A 175 4.72 -19.06 11.50
CA SER A 175 5.29 -19.95 10.48
C SER A 175 6.62 -19.47 9.91
N THR A 176 6.81 -18.16 9.70
CA THR A 176 8.10 -17.63 9.21
C THR A 176 9.22 -17.93 10.21
N THR A 177 8.87 -18.01 11.50
CA THR A 177 9.80 -18.24 12.61
C THR A 177 10.43 -19.64 12.60
N SER A 178 9.71 -20.70 12.20
CA SER A 178 10.29 -22.06 12.12
C SER A 178 11.35 -22.20 11.02
N ASN A 179 11.26 -21.40 9.95
CA ASN A 179 12.22 -21.44 8.85
C ASN A 179 13.56 -20.75 9.18
N TYR A 180 13.61 -19.90 10.21
CA TYR A 180 14.85 -19.21 10.61
C TYR A 180 15.78 -20.05 11.48
N GLU A 181 15.33 -21.21 12.00
CA GLU A 181 16.20 -22.17 12.70
C GLU A 181 17.26 -22.79 11.76
N ASN A 182 17.09 -22.72 10.43
CA ASN A 182 17.93 -23.43 9.46
C ASN A 182 18.93 -22.57 8.68
N ASN A 183 18.91 -21.25 8.80
CA ASN A 183 19.79 -20.37 8.01
C ASN A 183 20.90 -19.74 8.88
N GLN A 184 22.13 -20.21 8.71
CA GLN A 184 23.32 -19.67 9.36
C GLN A 184 23.57 -18.21 8.96
N LEU A 185 23.89 -17.37 9.95
CA LEU A 185 24.30 -15.99 9.75
C LEU A 185 25.73 -15.92 9.18
N PRO A 186 25.98 -15.16 8.10
CA PRO A 186 27.34 -14.72 7.80
C PRO A 186 27.75 -13.61 8.78
N LEU A 187 28.93 -13.77 9.35
CA LEU A 187 29.61 -12.92 10.33
C LEU A 187 29.83 -11.50 9.76
N LEU A 188 29.38 -10.47 10.48
CA LEU A 188 29.68 -9.08 10.14
C LEU A 188 31.12 -8.77 10.56
N SER A 189 31.97 -8.40 9.59
CA SER A 189 33.29 -7.83 9.83
C SER A 189 33.12 -6.40 10.34
N VAL A 190 33.60 -6.15 11.55
CA VAL A 190 33.56 -4.88 12.26
C VAL A 190 34.51 -3.88 11.59
N GLU A 191 34.00 -2.74 11.15
CA GLU A 191 34.78 -1.51 11.05
C GLU A 191 34.11 -0.43 11.90
N GLN A 192 34.94 0.33 12.60
CA GLN A 192 34.61 1.29 13.64
C GLN A 192 33.66 2.40 13.15
N ASP A 193 32.59 2.66 13.91
CA ASP A 193 31.66 3.80 13.89
C ASP A 193 31.17 4.30 12.52
N ARG A 194 30.00 3.79 12.09
CA ARG A 194 29.22 4.43 11.03
C ARG A 194 27.73 4.09 11.20
N TYR A 195 26.85 5.09 11.16
CA TYR A 195 25.37 4.94 11.15
C TYR A 195 24.87 3.80 10.22
N CYS A 196 25.62 3.46 9.16
CA CYS A 196 25.41 2.27 8.32
C CYS A 196 25.29 0.96 9.10
N ASP A 197 26.12 0.74 10.11
CA ASP A 197 26.18 -0.52 10.85
C ASP A 197 25.02 -0.65 11.82
N ILE A 198 24.60 0.46 12.43
CA ILE A 198 23.36 0.57 13.22
C ILE A 198 22.16 0.17 12.35
N VAL A 199 22.06 0.75 11.14
CA VAL A 199 20.98 0.44 10.19
C VAL A 199 21.06 -1.02 9.73
N CYS A 200 22.24 -1.52 9.35
CA CYS A 200 22.45 -2.91 8.94
C CYS A 200 22.05 -3.90 10.04
N TYR A 201 22.41 -3.61 11.29
CA TYR A 201 22.06 -4.41 12.45
C TYR A 201 20.55 -4.44 12.64
N ALA A 202 19.91 -3.28 12.76
CA ALA A 202 18.46 -3.16 12.96
C ALA A 202 17.64 -3.86 11.86
N LEU A 203 18.03 -3.73 10.58
CA LEU A 203 17.37 -4.43 9.47
C LEU A 203 17.48 -5.95 9.57
N ARG A 204 18.58 -6.46 10.13
CA ARG A 204 18.80 -7.90 10.29
C ARG A 204 18.06 -8.43 11.53
N THR A 205 18.12 -7.72 12.66
CA THR A 205 17.50 -8.11 13.93
C THR A 205 15.98 -7.97 13.97
N ALA A 206 15.41 -6.97 13.27
CA ALA A 206 13.95 -6.79 13.22
C ALA A 206 13.19 -8.05 12.75
N ARG A 207 13.81 -8.87 11.88
CA ARG A 207 13.25 -10.17 11.45
C ARG A 207 13.10 -11.16 12.60
N TYR A 208 14.03 -11.15 13.54
CA TYR A 208 14.05 -12.05 14.69
C TYR A 208 13.12 -11.54 15.78
N ILE A 209 13.05 -10.22 16.00
CA ILE A 209 12.11 -9.60 16.95
C ILE A 209 10.67 -9.83 16.50
N ARG A 210 10.41 -9.92 15.19
CA ARG A 210 9.11 -10.35 14.67
C ARG A 210 8.69 -11.73 15.21
N GLY A 211 9.63 -12.64 15.47
CA GLY A 211 9.38 -13.93 16.13
C GLY A 211 9.05 -13.81 17.64
N PHE A 212 9.48 -12.74 18.30
CA PHE A 212 9.09 -12.45 19.68
C PHE A 212 7.61 -12.05 19.77
N LEU A 213 7.10 -11.28 18.79
CA LEU A 213 5.68 -10.91 18.71
C LEU A 213 4.74 -12.10 18.49
N ALA A 214 5.26 -13.22 17.97
CA ALA A 214 4.57 -14.49 17.88
C ALA A 214 4.42 -15.21 19.24
N GLY A 215 4.91 -14.61 20.34
CA GLY A 215 4.76 -15.13 21.70
C GLY A 215 5.86 -16.11 22.14
N ARG A 216 6.98 -16.19 21.41
CA ARG A 216 8.14 -17.00 21.85
C ARG A 216 9.00 -16.23 22.84
N ALA A 217 9.30 -16.87 23.96
CA ALA A 217 10.28 -16.36 24.92
C ALA A 217 11.70 -16.47 24.37
N THR A 218 12.61 -15.59 24.80
CA THR A 218 14.00 -15.51 24.31
C THR A 218 14.80 -16.81 24.46
N PHE A 219 14.42 -17.68 25.39
CA PHE A 219 15.06 -18.99 25.59
C PHE A 219 14.66 -20.04 24.55
N GLN A 220 13.56 -19.83 23.81
CA GLN A 220 13.12 -20.70 22.72
C GLN A 220 13.81 -20.37 21.39
N MET A 221 14.60 -19.28 21.34
CA MET A 221 15.42 -18.95 20.18
C MET A 221 16.75 -19.70 20.26
N GLY A 222 17.18 -20.30 19.15
CA GLY A 222 18.45 -21.02 19.05
C GLY A 222 19.63 -20.19 19.58
N HIS A 223 20.63 -20.88 20.14
CA HIS A 223 21.78 -20.27 20.83
C HIS A 223 22.47 -19.15 20.03
N GLU A 224 22.66 -19.35 18.72
CA GLU A 224 23.25 -18.38 17.78
C GLU A 224 22.45 -17.08 17.64
N ILE A 225 21.12 -17.16 17.66
CA ILE A 225 20.23 -16.00 17.54
C ILE A 225 20.30 -15.18 18.81
N ARG A 226 20.26 -15.85 19.97
CA ARG A 226 20.39 -15.20 21.28
C ARG A 226 21.76 -14.53 21.43
N PHE A 227 22.83 -15.18 21.00
CA PHE A 227 24.18 -14.62 20.98
C PHE A 227 24.24 -13.34 20.13
N THR A 228 23.71 -13.37 18.91
CA THR A 228 23.67 -12.20 18.03
C THR A 228 22.82 -11.06 18.60
N LEU A 229 21.68 -11.36 19.22
CA LEU A 229 20.80 -10.34 19.82
C LEU A 229 21.39 -9.72 21.09
N VAL A 230 22.03 -10.51 21.95
CA VAL A 230 22.48 -10.04 23.28
C VAL A 230 23.93 -9.55 23.23
N GLU A 231 24.83 -10.35 22.68
CA GLU A 231 26.27 -10.04 22.71
C GLU A 231 26.63 -8.96 21.70
N TYR A 232 26.11 -9.04 20.48
CA TYR A 232 26.39 -8.02 19.46
C TYR A 232 25.73 -6.68 19.79
N PHE A 233 24.51 -6.69 20.36
CA PHE A 233 23.89 -5.47 20.89
C PHE A 233 24.70 -4.86 22.04
N GLY A 234 25.32 -5.71 22.87
CA GLY A 234 26.22 -5.29 23.95
C GLY A 234 27.47 -4.55 23.47
N ARG A 235 27.97 -4.85 22.26
CA ARG A 235 29.18 -4.23 21.67
C ARG A 235 29.02 -2.76 21.30
N PHE A 236 27.78 -2.25 21.15
CA PHE A 236 27.56 -0.82 20.97
C PHE A 236 27.86 -0.09 22.29
N ALA A 237 28.94 0.67 22.35
CA ALA A 237 29.38 1.34 23.59
C ALA A 237 28.44 2.49 24.00
N GLU A 238 27.88 3.20 23.01
CA GLU A 238 27.04 4.36 23.26
C GLU A 238 25.57 4.00 23.53
N HIS A 239 25.00 4.59 24.58
CA HIS A 239 23.57 4.47 24.89
C HIS A 239 22.70 5.03 23.75
N GLY A 240 23.16 6.08 23.06
CA GLY A 240 22.46 6.67 21.91
C GLY A 240 22.30 5.69 20.74
N ALA A 241 23.37 4.96 20.40
CA ALA A 241 23.34 3.94 19.35
C ALA A 241 22.36 2.81 19.69
N LYS A 242 22.35 2.33 20.93
CA LYS A 242 21.41 1.29 21.41
C LYS A 242 19.95 1.73 21.31
N LEU A 243 19.64 2.94 21.78
CA LEU A 243 18.29 3.52 21.64
C LEU A 243 17.89 3.63 20.17
N LYS A 244 18.84 4.01 19.31
CA LYS A 244 18.58 4.13 17.87
C LYS A 244 18.25 2.80 17.20
N ILE A 245 18.93 1.73 17.58
CA ILE A 245 18.65 0.38 17.10
C ILE A 245 17.21 -0.02 17.49
N ILE A 246 16.85 0.12 18.77
CA ILE A 246 15.51 -0.21 19.26
C ILE A 246 14.44 0.61 18.54
N GLU A 247 14.69 1.90 18.33
CA GLU A 247 13.80 2.80 17.61
C GLU A 247 13.56 2.32 16.16
N MET A 248 14.63 1.91 15.46
CA MET A 248 14.55 1.34 14.11
C MET A 248 13.91 -0.04 14.07
N GLU A 249 14.10 -0.88 15.08
CA GLU A 249 13.46 -2.19 15.14
C GLU A 249 11.95 -2.05 15.33
N LEU A 250 11.52 -1.18 16.25
CA LEU A 250 10.11 -0.83 16.44
C LEU A 250 9.50 -0.19 15.19
N ALA A 251 10.28 0.62 14.47
CA ALA A 251 9.89 1.17 13.19
C ALA A 251 9.54 0.08 12.18
N ILE A 252 10.45 -0.88 11.99
CA ILE A 252 10.31 -1.96 11.02
C ILE A 252 9.13 -2.86 11.40
N ILE A 253 8.97 -3.19 12.69
CA ILE A 253 7.86 -3.98 13.19
C ILE A 253 6.52 -3.30 12.91
N TYR A 254 6.43 -1.99 13.16
CA TYR A 254 5.23 -1.25 12.84
C TYR A 254 4.94 -1.26 11.34
N ASP A 255 5.96 -1.04 10.51
CA ASP A 255 5.81 -1.03 9.06
C ASP A 255 5.37 -2.43 8.55
N ASP A 256 5.88 -3.52 9.14
CA ASP A 256 5.48 -4.91 8.84
C ASP A 256 4.03 -5.22 9.25
N LEU A 257 3.53 -4.60 10.33
CA LEU A 257 2.19 -4.87 10.87
C LEU A 257 1.10 -3.98 10.26
N TYR A 258 1.43 -2.75 9.86
CA TYR A 258 0.42 -1.73 9.54
C TYR A 258 0.55 -1.10 8.15
N THR A 259 1.59 -1.44 7.38
CA THR A 259 1.84 -0.84 6.06
C THR A 259 2.16 -1.90 5.00
N LYS A 260 2.26 -1.48 3.73
CA LYS A 260 2.73 -2.35 2.64
C LYS A 260 4.25 -2.45 2.54
N ALA A 261 5.01 -1.89 3.50
CA ALA A 261 6.47 -1.81 3.42
C ALA A 261 7.16 -3.17 3.25
N VAL A 262 6.55 -4.27 3.72
CA VAL A 262 7.05 -5.64 3.48
C VAL A 262 7.32 -5.93 2.01
N LEU A 263 6.53 -5.36 1.10
CA LEU A 263 6.67 -5.56 -0.34
C LEU A 263 7.94 -4.90 -0.90
N PHE A 264 8.51 -3.91 -0.21
CA PHE A 264 9.74 -3.24 -0.67
C PHE A 264 10.97 -4.11 -0.40
N ARG A 265 10.83 -5.08 0.50
CA ARG A 265 11.92 -5.98 0.87
C ARG A 265 12.06 -7.16 -0.08
N THR A 266 11.01 -7.51 -0.83
CA THR A 266 11.04 -8.64 -1.76
C THR A 266 11.31 -8.19 -3.19
N TRP A 267 12.10 -8.97 -3.92
CA TRP A 267 12.35 -8.73 -5.34
C TRP A 267 11.05 -8.79 -6.16
N THR A 268 10.14 -9.71 -5.79
CA THR A 268 8.82 -9.86 -6.41
C THR A 268 7.95 -8.62 -6.21
N GLY A 269 7.92 -8.04 -5.01
CA GLY A 269 7.17 -6.81 -4.73
C GLY A 269 7.71 -5.60 -5.52
N SER A 270 9.03 -5.50 -5.66
CA SER A 270 9.66 -4.47 -6.50
C SER A 270 9.25 -4.59 -7.97
N ILE A 271 9.19 -5.82 -8.52
CA ILE A 271 8.71 -6.06 -9.90
C ILE A 271 7.24 -5.63 -10.03
N PHE A 272 6.37 -6.06 -9.11
CA PHE A 272 4.94 -5.72 -9.17
C PHE A 272 4.70 -4.21 -9.17
N ARG A 273 5.47 -3.45 -8.39
CA ARG A 273 5.41 -1.98 -8.38
C ARG A 273 5.83 -1.35 -9.69
N CYS A 274 6.92 -1.83 -10.30
CA CYS A 274 7.33 -1.37 -11.62
C CYS A 274 6.23 -1.67 -12.66
N VAL A 275 5.63 -2.86 -12.61
CA VAL A 275 4.53 -3.24 -13.50
C VAL A 275 3.30 -2.34 -13.29
N VAL A 276 2.90 -2.09 -12.05
CA VAL A 276 1.79 -1.19 -11.69
C VAL A 276 2.05 0.23 -12.20
N HIS A 277 3.26 0.77 -11.96
CA HIS A 277 3.60 2.11 -12.40
C HIS A 277 3.66 2.24 -13.93
N ILE A 278 4.32 1.31 -14.63
CA ILE A 278 4.35 1.29 -16.09
C ILE A 278 2.92 1.15 -16.64
N SER A 279 2.11 0.26 -16.06
CA SER A 279 0.73 0.05 -16.47
C SER A 279 -0.12 1.31 -16.34
N THR A 280 -0.02 2.02 -15.21
CA THR A 280 -0.76 3.28 -14.99
C THR A 280 -0.30 4.40 -15.92
N VAL A 281 1.00 4.52 -16.19
CA VAL A 281 1.54 5.49 -17.15
C VAL A 281 1.07 5.16 -18.58
N VAL A 282 1.12 3.90 -18.99
CA VAL A 282 0.62 3.46 -20.30
C VAL A 282 -0.87 3.73 -20.42
N ALA A 283 -1.67 3.42 -19.40
CA ALA A 283 -3.09 3.74 -19.38
C ALA A 283 -3.35 5.25 -19.54
N PHE A 284 -2.55 6.09 -18.87
CA PHE A 284 -2.66 7.55 -18.98
C PHE A 284 -2.33 8.06 -20.38
N VAL A 285 -1.23 7.60 -20.97
CA VAL A 285 -0.82 7.98 -22.33
C VAL A 285 -1.84 7.50 -23.37
N LEU A 286 -2.31 6.26 -23.28
CA LEU A 286 -3.34 5.72 -24.16
C LEU A 286 -4.67 6.46 -23.99
N PHE A 287 -5.07 6.77 -22.75
CA PHE A 287 -6.27 7.58 -22.53
C PHE A 287 -6.07 8.96 -23.17
N TYR A 288 -4.92 9.60 -23.01
CA TYR A 288 -4.63 10.91 -23.62
C TYR A 288 -4.69 10.88 -25.16
N ALA A 289 -4.11 9.85 -25.79
CA ALA A 289 -4.00 9.76 -27.26
C ALA A 289 -5.31 9.41 -27.98
N ASN A 290 -6.24 8.70 -27.32
CA ASN A 290 -7.49 8.28 -27.93
C ASN A 290 -8.53 9.42 -28.01
N ARG A 291 -9.36 9.41 -29.04
CA ARG A 291 -10.45 10.38 -29.24
C ARG A 291 -11.60 10.14 -28.25
N LYS A 292 -12.22 11.22 -27.76
CA LYS A 292 -13.23 11.18 -26.67
C LYS A 292 -14.48 11.98 -26.95
N GLU A 293 -14.69 12.41 -28.20
CA GLU A 293 -15.76 13.32 -28.60
C GLU A 293 -17.16 12.76 -28.31
N SER A 294 -17.30 11.44 -28.23
CA SER A 294 -18.55 10.76 -27.90
C SER A 294 -18.85 10.69 -26.40
N TYR A 295 -17.93 11.07 -25.51
CA TYR A 295 -18.07 10.93 -24.06
C TYR A 295 -18.34 12.26 -23.36
N SER A 296 -18.99 12.21 -22.20
CA SER A 296 -19.28 13.40 -21.39
C SER A 296 -17.98 14.11 -20.97
N ARG A 297 -17.93 15.44 -21.12
CA ARG A 297 -16.78 16.27 -20.69
C ARG A 297 -16.49 16.12 -19.19
N VAL A 298 -17.54 15.96 -18.38
CA VAL A 298 -17.42 15.73 -16.94
C VAL A 298 -16.75 14.39 -16.67
N ASP A 299 -17.17 13.33 -17.38
CA ASP A 299 -16.58 12.01 -17.21
C ASP A 299 -15.10 11.98 -17.63
N ILE A 300 -14.76 12.69 -18.69
CA ILE A 300 -13.36 12.87 -19.14
C ILE A 300 -12.54 13.56 -18.04
N ALA A 301 -13.07 14.64 -17.45
CA ALA A 301 -12.39 15.37 -16.38
C ALA A 301 -12.18 14.51 -15.12
N VAL A 302 -13.20 13.77 -14.69
CA VAL A 302 -13.10 12.82 -13.56
C VAL A 302 -11.99 11.79 -13.83
N THR A 303 -11.97 11.20 -15.02
CA THR A 303 -10.96 10.20 -15.38
C THR A 303 -9.55 10.75 -15.45
N TYR A 304 -9.36 11.98 -15.94
CA TYR A 304 -8.07 12.65 -15.86
C TYR A 304 -7.62 12.85 -14.41
N ALA A 305 -8.52 13.28 -13.52
CA ALA A 305 -8.22 13.43 -12.09
C ALA A 305 -7.78 12.09 -11.47
N LEU A 306 -8.47 11.00 -11.76
CA LEU A 306 -8.12 9.65 -11.29
C LEU A 306 -6.76 9.18 -11.81
N LEU A 307 -6.48 9.36 -13.11
CA LEU A 307 -5.21 8.94 -13.72
C LEU A 307 -4.04 9.74 -13.17
N ILE A 308 -4.12 11.08 -13.18
CA ILE A 308 -3.06 11.96 -12.67
C ILE A 308 -2.79 11.65 -11.19
N GLY A 309 -3.87 11.53 -10.42
CA GLY A 309 -3.81 11.18 -9.01
C GLY A 309 -3.16 9.84 -8.72
N SER A 310 -3.55 8.81 -9.46
CA SER A 310 -3.00 7.46 -9.34
C SER A 310 -1.52 7.44 -9.69
N THR A 311 -1.13 8.01 -10.84
CA THR A 311 0.28 8.10 -11.26
C THR A 311 1.12 8.88 -10.24
N PHE A 312 0.58 9.96 -9.67
CA PHE A 312 1.25 10.72 -8.61
C PHE A 312 1.46 9.88 -7.35
N MET A 313 0.44 9.16 -6.86
CA MET A 313 0.57 8.28 -5.69
C MET A 313 1.62 7.18 -5.94
N GLU A 314 1.59 6.53 -7.10
CA GLU A 314 2.58 5.51 -7.47
C GLU A 314 4.00 6.08 -7.54
N LEU A 315 4.18 7.27 -8.10
CA LEU A 315 5.47 7.94 -8.16
C LEU A 315 6.03 8.21 -6.76
N VAL A 316 5.21 8.75 -5.86
CA VAL A 316 5.61 9.00 -4.46
C VAL A 316 5.92 7.68 -3.76
N SER A 317 5.17 6.62 -4.01
CA SER A 317 5.42 5.29 -3.46
C SER A 317 6.74 4.67 -3.94
N ILE A 318 7.13 4.88 -5.19
CA ILE A 318 8.45 4.47 -5.70
C ILE A 318 9.55 5.27 -5.01
N ILE A 319 9.38 6.59 -4.88
CA ILE A 319 10.34 7.44 -4.17
C ILE A 319 10.51 6.98 -2.72
N MET A 320 9.41 6.69 -2.01
CA MET A 320 9.46 6.15 -0.64
C MET A 320 10.20 4.80 -0.58
N ALA A 321 9.99 3.92 -1.56
CA ALA A 321 10.70 2.65 -1.65
C ALA A 321 12.21 2.84 -1.92
N MET A 322 12.58 3.80 -2.77
CA MET A 322 13.99 4.12 -3.06
C MET A 322 14.72 4.71 -1.85
N VAL A 323 14.04 5.56 -1.08
CA VAL A 323 14.61 6.17 0.14
C VAL A 323 14.69 5.16 1.30
N SER A 324 14.02 4.01 1.19
CA SER A 324 13.98 3.00 2.25
C SER A 324 15.36 2.44 2.59
N PRO A 325 15.68 2.20 3.89
CA PRO A 325 16.94 1.55 4.29
C PRO A 325 17.10 0.15 3.66
N TRP A 326 15.99 -0.51 3.30
CA TRP A 326 15.99 -1.79 2.61
C TRP A 326 16.53 -1.71 1.18
N ALA A 327 16.26 -0.62 0.45
CA ALA A 327 16.75 -0.45 -0.92
C ALA A 327 18.27 -0.31 -0.95
N TRP A 328 18.83 0.45 0.00
CA TRP A 328 20.28 0.52 0.20
C TRP A 328 20.87 -0.85 0.57
N ALA A 329 20.30 -1.55 1.56
CA ALA A 329 20.82 -2.84 2.01
C ALA A 329 20.80 -3.90 0.89
N PHE A 330 19.77 -3.86 0.03
CA PHE A 330 19.67 -4.72 -1.15
C PHE A 330 20.79 -4.45 -2.17
N LEU A 331 21.06 -3.17 -2.45
CA LEU A 331 22.14 -2.76 -3.37
C LEU A 331 23.53 -3.12 -2.81
N LYS A 332 23.74 -2.91 -1.50
CA LYS A 332 24.97 -3.30 -0.80
C LYS A 332 25.24 -4.80 -0.91
N ALA A 333 24.21 -5.63 -0.77
CA ALA A 333 24.33 -7.09 -0.90
C ALA A 333 24.69 -7.57 -2.31
N ARG A 334 24.40 -6.78 -3.36
CA ARG A 334 24.75 -7.09 -4.75
C ARG A 334 26.07 -6.45 -5.22
N ASN A 335 26.82 -5.79 -4.33
CA ASN A 335 28.08 -5.11 -4.62
C ASN A 335 27.99 -4.02 -5.72
N PHE A 336 26.83 -3.37 -5.89
CA PHE A 336 26.70 -2.21 -6.79
C PHE A 336 27.16 -0.93 -6.09
N HIS A 337 28.47 -0.70 -6.00
CA HIS A 337 29.07 0.36 -5.19
C HIS A 337 28.55 1.78 -5.51
N TRP A 338 28.40 2.14 -6.80
CA TRP A 338 27.90 3.47 -7.18
C TRP A 338 26.45 3.73 -6.71
N LEU A 339 25.54 2.80 -7.01
CA LEU A 339 24.15 2.89 -6.57
C LEU A 339 24.03 2.84 -5.05
N THR A 340 24.85 2.02 -4.38
CA THR A 340 24.86 1.92 -2.91
C THR A 340 25.18 3.27 -2.27
N ASN A 341 26.18 4.00 -2.79
CA ASN A 341 26.54 5.32 -2.26
C ASN A 341 25.46 6.38 -2.53
N LEU A 342 24.82 6.34 -3.71
CA LEU A 342 23.74 7.26 -4.06
C LEU A 342 22.52 7.07 -3.16
N PHE A 343 22.05 5.83 -3.00
CA PHE A 343 20.90 5.50 -2.14
C PHE A 343 21.21 5.77 -0.67
N TRP A 344 22.45 5.52 -0.22
CA TRP A 344 22.87 5.89 1.13
C TRP A 344 22.82 7.40 1.35
N SER A 345 23.32 8.19 0.41
CA SER A 345 23.30 9.65 0.50
C SER A 345 21.86 10.18 0.60
N ILE A 346 20.96 9.69 -0.27
CA ILE A 346 19.54 10.05 -0.26
C ILE A 346 18.89 9.65 1.08
N PHE A 347 19.12 8.42 1.53
CA PHE A 347 18.59 7.95 2.81
C PHE A 347 19.10 8.80 3.98
N ASN A 348 20.39 9.13 4.04
CA ASN A 348 20.96 9.92 5.12
C ASN A 348 20.48 11.38 5.12
N ILE A 349 20.12 11.94 3.95
CA ILE A 349 19.47 13.26 3.84
C ILE A 349 18.05 13.21 4.42
N VAL A 350 17.28 12.19 4.08
CA VAL A 350 15.88 12.09 4.52
C VAL A 350 15.78 11.65 5.97
N GLN A 351 16.62 10.72 6.41
CA GLN A 351 16.60 10.12 7.74
C GLN A 351 18.02 10.16 8.35
N PRO A 352 18.53 11.36 8.69
CA PRO A 352 19.81 11.49 9.35
C PRO A 352 19.75 10.86 10.74
N GLU A 353 20.91 10.45 11.27
CA GLU A 353 21.02 9.79 12.57
C GLU A 353 20.31 10.54 13.71
N LYS A 354 20.39 11.88 13.69
CA LYS A 354 19.76 12.78 14.67
C LYS A 354 18.23 12.84 14.58
N ARG A 355 17.63 12.38 13.48
CA ARG A 355 16.17 12.43 13.27
C ARG A 355 15.51 11.21 13.92
N LEU A 356 14.58 11.47 14.83
CA LEU A 356 13.72 10.43 15.40
C LEU A 356 12.80 9.83 14.33
N TRP A 357 12.65 8.51 14.35
CA TRP A 357 11.71 7.72 13.58
C TRP A 357 10.30 7.75 14.16
N TRP A 358 10.18 8.05 15.46
CA TRP A 358 8.92 8.13 16.19
C TRP A 358 8.76 9.48 16.90
N SER A 359 7.52 9.93 17.10
CA SER A 359 7.26 10.88 18.19
C SER A 359 7.27 10.08 19.49
N ASP A 360 7.88 10.58 20.57
CA ASP A 360 7.91 9.94 21.91
C ASP A 360 6.51 9.70 22.54
N SER A 361 5.45 9.88 21.75
CA SER A 361 4.06 9.59 22.07
C SER A 361 3.47 8.74 20.93
N MET A 362 3.11 7.49 21.25
CA MET A 362 2.38 6.60 20.34
C MET A 362 0.97 6.37 20.88
N GLY A 363 -0.05 6.77 20.12
CA GLY A 363 -1.44 6.69 20.56
C GLY A 363 -2.10 5.31 20.39
N GLN A 364 -1.55 4.43 19.57
CA GLN A 364 -2.05 3.07 19.36
C GLN A 364 -1.32 2.09 20.29
N TYR A 365 -2.09 1.24 20.97
CA TYR A 365 -1.67 0.11 21.83
C TYR A 365 -0.17 0.10 22.18
N ASN A 366 0.15 0.53 23.40
CA ASN A 366 1.46 0.29 23.99
C ASN A 366 1.78 -1.21 23.84
N LEU A 367 2.68 -1.58 22.92
CA LEU A 367 3.26 -2.91 22.82
C LEU A 367 3.83 -3.36 24.19
N LEU A 368 4.27 -2.38 24.99
CA LEU A 368 4.67 -2.57 26.38
C LEU A 368 3.58 -3.17 27.29
N ARG A 369 2.29 -2.98 27.00
CA ARG A 369 1.17 -3.49 27.83
C ARG A 369 0.69 -4.88 27.44
N SER A 370 1.24 -5.47 26.37
CA SER A 370 1.03 -6.88 26.00
C SER A 370 2.26 -7.74 26.25
N ILE A 371 3.42 -7.10 26.45
CA ILE A 371 4.70 -7.77 26.71
C ILE A 371 5.03 -7.78 28.22
N PHE A 372 4.43 -6.86 28.99
CA PHE A 372 4.33 -6.87 30.45
C PHE A 372 2.87 -6.86 30.86
#